data_AF-A0A060YUB5-F1
#
_entry.id   AF-A0A060YUB5-F1
#
_cell.length_a   1.000
_cell.length_b   1.000
_cell.length_c   1.000
_cell.angle_alpha   90.00
_cell.angle_beta   90.00
_cell.angle_gamma   90.00
#
_symmetry.space_group_name_H-M   'P 1'
#
loop_
_entity.id
_entity.type
_entity.pdbx_description
1 polymer ?
#
loop_
_entity_poly.entity_id
_entity_poly.type
_entity_poly.pdbx_seq_one_letter_code
_entity_poly.pdbx_strand_id
1 'polypeptide(L)'
;MLLKPSPILPTLSLQPLPVHIETAKVIEEAKAAAEEANSTAAKVEDTLAPIKEQLDQWQQQYGDANTTNEDINKAFLEANKSVGMLGEAIPILMKKLDKLQNHSAQMPNISENILRIRQLIAEARKAASKVSVPVKFNGTSGVQVRTPSNLADLAAYTSLKFYITLPEASRARRQDQPDKQFVFYLGNKDSSKEFLGMMLEGRRLHWLFNVGGDTAEVEMQEDVQTDGDFNNVVLER
;
A
#
# COMPACT_ATOMS: atom_id res chain seq x y z
N MET A 1 35.62 51.08 121.94
CA MET A 1 36.36 52.11 122.71
C MET A 1 36.52 53.33 121.81
N LEU A 2 36.07 54.50 122.32
CA LEU A 2 36.37 55.87 121.91
C LEU A 2 35.88 56.41 120.53
N LEU A 3 34.93 57.35 120.64
CA LEU A 3 34.58 58.39 119.66
C LEU A 3 35.77 59.32 119.37
N LYS A 4 35.81 59.92 118.16
CA LYS A 4 35.95 61.39 117.94
C LYS A 4 35.86 61.78 116.44
N PRO A 5 35.63 63.06 116.09
CA PRO A 5 34.43 63.48 115.36
C PRO A 5 34.71 64.29 114.07
N SER A 6 33.63 64.73 113.42
CA SER A 6 33.56 65.66 112.28
C SER A 6 34.31 66.99 112.49
N PRO A 7 34.55 67.72 111.38
CA PRO A 7 33.99 69.06 111.30
C PRO A 7 33.37 69.41 109.94
N ILE A 8 32.56 70.46 109.98
CA ILE A 8 31.59 70.93 108.97
C ILE A 8 32.08 72.25 108.35
N LEU A 9 32.07 72.30 107.00
CA LEU A 9 31.89 73.41 106.03
C LEU A 9 32.81 74.66 106.06
N PRO A 10 33.04 75.26 104.88
CA PRO A 10 32.17 76.37 104.48
C PRO A 10 31.65 76.29 103.04
N THR A 11 30.42 76.75 102.88
CA THR A 11 29.74 77.09 101.62
C THR A 11 30.29 78.39 101.03
N LEU A 12 30.70 78.37 99.75
CA LEU A 12 30.84 79.55 98.89
C LEU A 12 29.88 79.41 97.70
N SER A 13 28.95 80.35 97.58
CA SER A 13 28.02 80.51 96.46
C SER A 13 28.63 81.46 95.43
N LEU A 14 28.84 80.97 94.20
CA LEU A 14 29.13 81.77 93.01
C LEU A 14 28.06 81.46 91.94
N GLN A 15 27.59 82.52 91.28
CA GLN A 15 26.47 82.61 90.34
C GLN A 15 26.62 81.73 89.06
N PRO A 16 25.54 81.47 88.30
CA PRO A 16 25.40 80.27 87.45
C PRO A 16 26.10 80.37 86.09
N LEU A 17 26.66 79.24 85.63
CA LEU A 17 27.17 79.02 84.26
C LEU A 17 26.11 78.29 83.40
N PRO A 18 26.07 78.49 82.06
CA PRO A 18 24.92 78.18 81.21
C PRO A 18 24.92 76.72 80.73
N VAL A 19 24.69 75.73 81.59
CA VAL A 19 24.79 74.31 81.20
C VAL A 19 23.42 73.64 80.94
N HIS A 20 22.32 74.25 81.37
CA HIS A 20 20.97 73.65 81.27
C HIS A 20 20.25 73.89 79.93
N ILE A 21 20.65 74.91 79.15
CA ILE A 21 20.03 75.20 77.84
C ILE A 21 20.65 74.33 76.75
N GLU A 22 21.94 74.02 76.88
CA GLU A 22 22.71 73.24 75.89
C GLU A 22 22.35 71.75 75.94
N THR A 23 22.11 71.20 77.12
CA THR A 23 21.71 69.79 77.31
C THR A 23 20.31 69.47 76.79
N ALA A 24 19.34 70.37 77.00
CA ALA A 24 17.98 70.21 76.45
C ALA A 24 17.97 70.26 74.92
N LYS A 25 18.76 71.17 74.33
CA LYS A 25 18.92 71.32 72.89
C LYS A 25 19.54 70.07 72.24
N VAL A 26 20.58 69.51 72.86
CA VAL A 26 21.24 68.28 72.37
C VAL A 26 20.30 67.07 72.39
N ILE A 27 19.42 66.96 73.40
CA ILE A 27 18.43 65.86 73.46
C ILE A 27 17.37 66.02 72.37
N GLU A 28 16.92 67.25 72.10
CA GLU A 28 15.95 67.52 71.05
C GLU A 28 16.55 67.26 69.65
N GLU A 29 17.80 67.67 69.42
CA GLU A 29 18.56 67.36 68.21
C GLU A 29 18.78 65.84 68.04
N ALA A 30 19.12 65.11 69.11
CA ALA A 30 19.27 63.65 69.08
C ALA A 30 17.94 62.93 68.78
N LYS A 31 16.83 63.43 69.31
CA LYS A 31 15.49 62.89 69.04
C LYS A 31 15.08 63.13 67.60
N ALA A 32 15.31 64.34 67.08
CA ALA A 32 15.07 64.67 65.67
C ALA A 32 15.91 63.80 64.73
N ALA A 33 17.20 63.60 65.04
CA ALA A 33 18.08 62.73 64.27
C ALA A 33 17.65 61.25 64.30
N ALA A 34 17.17 60.75 65.44
CA ALA A 34 16.64 59.40 65.55
C ALA A 34 15.35 59.21 64.75
N GLU A 35 14.48 60.22 64.75
CA GLU A 35 13.22 60.20 63.99
C GLU A 35 13.47 60.29 62.48
N GLU A 36 14.47 61.08 62.06
CA GLU A 36 14.95 61.14 60.68
C GLU A 36 15.59 59.81 60.23
N ALA A 37 16.40 59.18 61.08
CA ALA A 37 16.99 57.87 60.80
C ALA A 37 15.92 56.78 60.64
N ASN A 38 14.89 56.80 61.50
CA ASN A 38 13.78 55.86 61.42
C ASN A 38 12.94 56.08 60.15
N SER A 39 12.67 57.34 59.78
CA SER A 39 12.00 57.70 58.52
C SER A 39 12.80 57.24 57.30
N THR A 40 14.13 57.35 57.36
CA THR A 40 15.02 56.88 56.30
C THR A 40 15.05 55.36 56.20
N ALA A 41 15.10 54.65 57.32
CA ALA A 41 15.05 53.19 57.34
C ALA A 41 13.72 52.67 56.77
N ALA A 42 12.59 53.26 57.15
CA ALA A 42 11.27 52.91 56.63
C ALA A 42 11.18 53.14 55.10
N LYS A 43 11.75 54.25 54.60
CA LYS A 43 11.83 54.50 53.15
C LYS A 43 12.69 53.46 52.43
N VAL A 44 13.83 53.07 53.01
CA VAL A 44 14.70 52.05 52.41
C VAL A 44 13.98 50.70 52.37
N GLU A 45 13.29 50.32 53.44
CA GLU A 45 12.48 49.10 53.50
C GLU A 45 11.36 49.09 52.44
N ASP A 46 10.60 50.19 52.33
CA ASP A 46 9.57 50.35 51.29
C ASP A 46 10.15 50.26 49.87
N THR A 47 11.36 50.78 49.64
CA THR A 47 12.03 50.66 48.33
C THR A 47 12.56 49.26 48.04
N LEU A 48 12.95 48.49 49.07
CA LEU A 48 13.49 47.14 48.90
C LEU A 48 12.40 46.07 48.80
N ALA A 49 11.22 46.29 49.40
CA ALA A 49 10.09 45.37 49.35
C ALA A 49 9.73 44.90 47.92
N PRO A 50 9.55 45.80 46.92
CA PRO A 50 9.22 45.37 45.55
C PRO A 50 10.39 44.66 44.87
N ILE A 51 11.65 45.00 45.17
CA ILE A 51 12.83 44.34 44.60
C ILE A 51 12.89 42.88 45.05
N LYS A 52 12.57 42.63 46.32
CA LYS A 52 12.51 41.27 46.88
C LYS A 52 11.40 40.45 46.22
N GLU A 53 10.21 41.04 46.06
CA GLU A 53 9.09 40.37 45.40
C GLU A 53 9.40 40.04 43.93
N GLN A 54 10.04 40.95 43.20
CA GLN A 54 10.49 40.71 41.83
C GLN A 54 11.55 39.59 41.76
N LEU A 55 12.46 39.51 42.74
CA LEU A 55 13.46 38.46 42.80
C LEU A 55 12.84 37.08 43.07
N ASP A 56 11.86 37.00 43.97
CA ASP A 56 11.11 35.78 44.25
C ASP A 56 10.31 35.32 43.02
N GLN A 57 9.71 36.25 42.27
CA GLN A 57 9.03 35.96 41.00
C GLN A 57 10.00 35.42 39.94
N TRP A 58 11.20 35.99 39.82
CA TRP A 58 12.23 35.50 38.89
C TRP A 58 12.71 34.10 39.28
N GLN A 59 12.88 33.84 40.57
CA GLN A 59 13.25 32.52 41.06
C GLN A 59 12.14 31.48 40.82
N GLN A 60 10.86 31.83 40.94
CA GLN A 60 9.78 30.92 40.58
C GLN A 60 9.67 30.67 39.08
N GLN A 61 9.83 31.72 38.25
CA GLN A 61 9.64 31.61 36.81
C GLN A 61 10.83 30.91 36.12
N TYR A 62 12.04 31.07 36.64
CA TYR A 62 13.27 30.58 36.01
C TYR A 62 14.13 29.69 36.90
N GLY A 63 13.88 29.61 38.20
CA GLY A 63 14.67 28.78 39.14
C GLY A 63 14.38 27.29 39.07
N ASP A 64 13.22 26.90 38.51
CA ASP A 64 12.81 25.49 38.27
C ASP A 64 13.00 25.04 36.82
N ALA A 65 13.58 25.86 35.95
CA ALA A 65 13.90 25.48 34.59
C ALA A 65 15.09 24.50 34.57
N ASN A 66 14.80 23.21 34.81
CA ASN A 66 15.69 22.08 34.49
C ASN A 66 15.96 21.92 32.97
N THR A 67 15.54 22.89 32.16
CA THR A 67 15.95 23.00 30.76
C THR A 67 17.31 23.66 30.72
N THR A 68 18.36 22.85 30.65
CA THR A 68 19.71 23.37 30.52
C THR A 68 19.86 24.07 29.17
N ASN A 69 20.80 25.03 29.06
CA ASN A 69 21.17 25.60 27.76
C ASN A 69 21.56 24.51 26.74
N GLU A 70 22.00 23.34 27.21
CA GLU A 70 22.29 22.19 26.36
C GLU A 70 21.03 21.59 25.73
N ASP A 71 19.92 21.52 26.46
CA ASP A 71 18.66 20.94 25.96
C ASP A 71 18.02 21.86 24.90
N ILE A 72 18.10 23.18 25.10
CA ILE A 72 17.67 24.17 24.09
C ILE A 72 18.54 24.06 22.83
N ASN A 73 19.86 23.96 22.99
CA ASN A 73 20.77 23.80 21.86
C ASN A 73 20.55 22.48 21.12
N LYS A 74 20.29 21.37 21.83
CA LYS A 74 19.94 20.07 21.22
C LYS A 74 18.65 20.16 20.41
N ALA A 75 17.59 20.74 20.97
CA ALA A 75 16.32 20.93 20.27
C ALA A 75 16.48 21.78 19.00
N PHE A 76 17.32 22.83 19.05
CA PHE A 76 17.63 23.66 17.89
C PHE A 76 18.42 22.89 16.82
N LEU A 77 19.41 22.09 17.21
CA LEU A 77 20.17 21.24 16.28
C LEU A 77 19.30 20.16 15.64
N GLU A 78 18.39 19.54 16.40
CA GLU A 78 17.43 18.56 15.89
C GLU A 78 16.43 19.19 14.93
N ALA A 79 15.93 20.40 15.23
CA ALA A 79 15.08 21.17 14.33
C ALA A 79 15.81 21.52 13.03
N ASN A 80 17.06 21.99 13.11
CA ASN A 80 17.88 22.30 11.95
C ASN A 80 18.15 21.05 11.09
N LYS A 81 18.49 19.92 11.72
CA LYS A 81 18.64 18.63 11.04
C LYS A 81 17.35 18.21 10.35
N SER A 82 16.20 18.36 11.00
CA SER A 82 14.89 18.02 10.44
C SER A 82 14.54 18.89 9.25
N VAL A 83 14.78 20.20 9.32
CA VAL A 83 14.59 21.12 8.19
C VAL A 83 15.54 20.80 7.04
N GLY A 84 16.80 20.44 7.33
CA GLY A 84 17.76 19.97 6.33
C GLY A 84 17.27 18.72 5.61
N MET A 85 16.80 17.71 6.36
CA MET A 85 16.24 16.48 5.77
C MET A 85 15.00 16.76 4.92
N LEU A 86 14.11 17.66 5.36
CA LEU A 86 12.94 18.07 4.56
C LEU A 86 13.35 18.83 3.29
N GLY A 87 14.37 19.69 3.39
CA GLY A 87 14.93 20.42 2.25
C GLY A 87 15.50 19.51 1.16
N GLU A 88 16.04 18.35 1.53
CA GLU A 88 16.50 17.34 0.58
C GLU A 88 15.35 16.44 0.07
N ALA A 89 14.42 16.06 0.94
CA ALA A 89 13.36 15.12 0.60
C ALA A 89 12.32 15.71 -0.36
N ILE A 90 11.91 16.97 -0.17
CA ILE A 90 10.87 17.61 -0.97
C ILE A 90 11.24 17.66 -2.47
N PRO A 91 12.45 18.12 -2.88
CA PRO A 91 12.86 18.10 -4.29
C PRO A 91 12.88 16.69 -4.89
N ILE A 92 13.27 15.67 -4.12
CA ILE A 92 13.27 14.27 -4.57
C ILE A 92 11.84 13.80 -4.83
N LEU A 93 10.91 14.12 -3.93
CA LEU A 93 9.49 13.78 -4.07
C LEU A 93 8.86 14.49 -5.26
N MET A 94 9.14 15.79 -5.47
CA MET A 94 8.66 16.55 -6.63
C MET A 94 9.17 15.93 -7.94
N LYS A 95 10.47 15.61 -8.02
CA LYS A 95 11.04 14.94 -9.19
C LYS A 95 10.42 13.55 -9.44
N LYS A 96 10.06 12.81 -8.38
CA LYS A 96 9.34 11.54 -8.52
C LYS A 96 7.90 11.74 -8.99
N LEU A 97 7.21 12.77 -8.49
CA LEU A 97 5.84 13.11 -8.90
C LEU A 97 5.80 13.52 -10.37
N ASP A 98 6.70 14.40 -10.81
CA ASP A 98 6.80 14.82 -12.21
C ASP A 98 7.05 13.63 -13.14
N LYS A 99 7.93 12.71 -12.73
CA LYS A 99 8.17 11.47 -13.47
C LYS A 99 6.92 10.61 -13.58
N LEU A 100 6.16 10.45 -12.49
CA LEU A 100 4.93 9.66 -12.48
C LEU A 100 3.84 10.31 -13.34
N GLN A 101 3.63 11.62 -13.22
CA GLN A 101 2.64 12.36 -13.98
C GLN A 101 2.92 12.30 -15.49
N ASN A 102 4.18 12.54 -15.90
CA ASN A 102 4.59 12.44 -17.29
C ASN A 102 4.47 11.02 -17.85
N HIS A 103 4.76 9.99 -17.03
CA HIS A 103 4.61 8.60 -17.44
C HIS A 103 3.14 8.18 -17.59
N SER A 104 2.25 8.65 -16.70
CA SER A 104 0.82 8.37 -16.77
C SER A 104 0.16 8.97 -18.01
N ALA A 105 0.57 10.16 -18.45
CA ALA A 105 0.03 10.80 -19.65
C ALA A 105 0.46 10.10 -20.95
N GLN A 106 1.57 9.36 -20.92
CA GLN A 106 2.12 8.66 -22.09
C GLN A 106 1.66 7.20 -22.21
N MET A 107 0.97 6.65 -21.21
CA MET A 107 0.44 5.29 -21.31
C MET A 107 -0.87 5.29 -22.11
N PRO A 108 -0.92 4.67 -23.31
CA PRO A 108 -2.19 4.41 -23.97
C PRO A 108 -3.10 3.62 -23.03
N ASN A 109 -4.40 3.93 -23.03
CA ASN A 109 -5.36 3.33 -22.12
C ASN A 109 -5.29 1.79 -22.25
N ILE A 110 -4.76 1.12 -21.22
CA ILE A 110 -4.53 -0.33 -21.24
C ILE A 110 -5.82 -1.09 -21.59
N SER A 111 -6.97 -0.56 -21.18
CA SER A 111 -8.28 -1.12 -21.51
C SER A 111 -8.55 -1.15 -23.01
N GLU A 112 -8.22 -0.08 -23.72
CA GLU A 112 -8.38 0.03 -25.18
C GLU A 112 -7.43 -0.94 -25.89
N ASN A 113 -6.18 -1.03 -25.42
CA ASN A 113 -5.22 -1.99 -25.96
C ASN A 113 -5.68 -3.44 -25.78
N ILE A 114 -6.25 -3.78 -24.63
CA ILE A 114 -6.81 -5.13 -24.39
C ILE A 114 -7.97 -5.40 -25.36
N LEU A 115 -8.87 -4.45 -25.58
CA LEU A 115 -9.97 -4.60 -26.53
C LEU A 115 -9.44 -4.81 -27.96
N ARG A 116 -8.46 -4.00 -28.37
CA ARG A 116 -7.82 -4.13 -29.68
C ARG A 116 -7.16 -5.50 -29.87
N ILE A 117 -6.44 -5.99 -28.86
CA ILE A 117 -5.81 -7.31 -28.89
C ILE A 117 -6.87 -8.42 -29.00
N ARG A 118 -7.97 -8.33 -28.25
CA ARG A 118 -9.09 -9.30 -28.34
C ARG A 118 -9.70 -9.33 -29.74
N GLN A 119 -9.85 -8.17 -30.37
CA GLN A 119 -10.35 -8.08 -31.75
C GLN A 119 -9.39 -8.73 -32.74
N LEU A 120 -8.09 -8.42 -32.68
CA LEU A 120 -7.08 -9.03 -33.56
C LEU A 120 -7.04 -10.56 -33.40
N ILE A 121 -7.17 -11.07 -32.17
CA ILE A 121 -7.25 -12.51 -31.91
C ILE A 121 -8.51 -13.11 -32.57
N ALA A 122 -9.66 -12.44 -32.49
CA ALA A 122 -10.89 -12.90 -33.11
C ALA A 122 -10.79 -12.92 -34.65
N GLU A 123 -10.18 -11.90 -35.23
CA GLU A 123 -9.93 -11.80 -36.68
C GLU A 123 -8.97 -12.89 -37.16
N ALA A 124 -7.84 -13.09 -36.48
CA ALA A 124 -6.89 -14.15 -36.79
C ALA A 124 -7.55 -15.54 -36.74
N ARG A 125 -8.42 -15.78 -35.74
CA ARG A 125 -9.21 -17.02 -35.64
C ARG A 125 -10.19 -17.17 -36.80
N LYS A 126 -10.89 -16.10 -37.19
CA LYS A 126 -11.82 -16.10 -38.33
C LYS A 126 -11.09 -16.32 -39.66
N ALA A 127 -9.87 -15.83 -39.79
CA ALA A 127 -9.03 -16.10 -40.95
C ALA A 127 -8.61 -17.57 -40.98
N ALA A 128 -8.16 -18.12 -39.84
CA ALA A 128 -7.79 -19.53 -39.72
C ALA A 128 -8.96 -20.48 -40.01
N SER A 129 -10.19 -20.16 -39.57
CA SER A 129 -11.37 -21.00 -39.82
C SER A 129 -11.80 -21.09 -41.28
N LYS A 130 -11.25 -20.23 -42.16
CA LYS A 130 -11.52 -20.25 -43.61
C LYS A 130 -10.49 -21.06 -44.40
N VAL A 131 -9.43 -21.53 -43.75
CA VAL A 131 -8.40 -22.34 -44.41
C VAL A 131 -8.98 -23.72 -44.69
N SER A 132 -9.14 -24.04 -45.97
CA SER A 132 -9.67 -25.33 -46.44
C SER A 132 -8.53 -26.23 -46.92
N VAL A 133 -7.74 -26.75 -45.99
CA VAL A 133 -6.59 -27.63 -46.26
C VAL A 133 -6.74 -28.90 -45.44
N PRO A 134 -6.53 -30.10 -46.01
CA PRO A 134 -6.60 -31.35 -45.27
C PRO A 134 -5.44 -31.51 -44.29
N VAL A 135 -5.70 -32.19 -43.17
CA VAL A 135 -4.67 -32.58 -42.20
C VAL A 135 -4.39 -34.07 -42.32
N LYS A 136 -3.11 -34.45 -42.36
CA LYS A 136 -2.68 -35.84 -42.40
C LYS A 136 -2.42 -36.36 -41.00
N PHE A 137 -3.15 -37.40 -40.60
CA PHE A 137 -2.94 -38.12 -39.36
C PHE A 137 -2.07 -39.36 -39.58
N ASN A 138 -1.15 -39.64 -38.66
CA ASN A 138 -0.21 -40.77 -38.76
C ASN A 138 -0.50 -41.88 -37.74
N GLY A 139 -1.63 -41.80 -37.02
CA GLY A 139 -2.01 -42.72 -35.95
C GLY A 139 -1.60 -42.28 -34.54
N THR A 140 -0.63 -41.38 -34.40
CA THR A 140 -0.21 -40.81 -33.11
C THR A 140 -0.45 -39.31 -32.99
N SER A 141 -0.88 -38.67 -34.08
CA SER A 141 -1.28 -37.26 -34.11
C SER A 141 -2.78 -37.08 -33.98
N GLY A 142 -3.19 -35.93 -33.42
CA GLY A 142 -4.59 -35.53 -33.28
C GLY A 142 -4.72 -34.01 -33.21
N VAL A 143 -5.91 -33.50 -33.51
CA VAL A 143 -6.23 -32.07 -33.44
C VAL A 143 -7.45 -31.88 -32.55
N GLN A 144 -7.32 -31.02 -31.54
CA GLN A 144 -8.46 -30.56 -30.75
C GLN A 144 -8.99 -29.26 -31.35
N VAL A 145 -10.21 -29.31 -31.86
CA VAL A 145 -10.90 -28.13 -32.39
C VAL A 145 -11.60 -27.35 -31.28
N ARG A 146 -11.90 -26.09 -31.55
CA ARG A 146 -12.63 -25.23 -30.61
C ARG A 146 -14.09 -25.68 -30.54
N THR A 147 -14.64 -25.67 -29.33
CA THR A 147 -16.07 -25.86 -29.09
C THR A 147 -16.89 -24.81 -29.88
N PRO A 148 -17.96 -25.22 -30.58
CA PRO A 148 -18.88 -24.31 -31.23
C PRO A 148 -19.45 -23.27 -30.26
N SER A 149 -19.78 -22.07 -30.76
CA SER A 149 -20.27 -20.98 -29.91
C SER A 149 -21.67 -21.21 -29.34
N ASN A 150 -22.51 -21.99 -30.03
CA ASN A 150 -23.85 -22.32 -29.59
C ASN A 150 -24.00 -23.82 -29.35
N LEU A 151 -23.87 -24.22 -28.09
CA LEU A 151 -24.04 -25.62 -27.67
C LEU A 151 -25.51 -26.03 -27.54
N ALA A 152 -26.41 -25.09 -27.27
CA ALA A 152 -27.83 -25.37 -27.11
C ALA A 152 -28.48 -25.82 -28.43
N ASP A 153 -28.14 -25.14 -29.54
CA ASP A 153 -28.61 -25.54 -30.87
C ASP A 153 -28.10 -26.93 -31.25
N LEU A 154 -26.85 -27.23 -30.92
CA LEU A 154 -26.21 -28.51 -31.22
C LEU A 154 -26.92 -29.68 -30.51
N ALA A 155 -27.47 -29.44 -29.33
CA ALA A 155 -28.23 -30.45 -28.58
C ALA A 155 -29.56 -30.81 -29.26
N ALA A 156 -30.20 -29.84 -29.93
CA ALA A 156 -31.47 -30.03 -30.63
C ALA A 156 -31.29 -30.64 -32.03
N TYR A 157 -30.25 -30.19 -32.76
CA TYR A 157 -29.91 -30.70 -34.09
C TYR A 157 -28.41 -30.54 -34.36
N THR A 158 -27.75 -31.61 -34.80
CA THR A 158 -26.35 -31.62 -35.21
C THR A 158 -26.23 -32.11 -36.65
N SER A 159 -25.67 -31.28 -37.52
CA SER A 159 -25.21 -31.69 -38.86
C SER A 159 -23.69 -31.52 -38.95
N LEU A 160 -22.98 -32.62 -39.21
CA LEU A 160 -21.53 -32.63 -39.38
C LEU A 160 -21.17 -33.10 -40.78
N LYS A 161 -20.39 -32.27 -41.49
CA LYS A 161 -19.87 -32.59 -42.81
C LYS A 161 -18.35 -32.48 -42.83
N PHE A 162 -17.67 -33.52 -43.30
CA PHE A 162 -16.22 -33.50 -43.49
C PHE A 162 -15.80 -34.45 -44.62
N TYR A 163 -14.54 -34.35 -44.99
CA TYR A 163 -13.93 -35.16 -46.03
C TYR A 163 -12.82 -36.02 -45.44
N ILE A 164 -12.80 -37.31 -45.78
CA ILE A 164 -11.78 -38.24 -45.30
C ILE A 164 -11.24 -39.10 -46.47
N THR A 165 -9.94 -39.37 -46.44
CA THR A 165 -9.29 -40.27 -47.38
C THR A 165 -8.36 -41.21 -46.61
N LEU A 166 -8.26 -42.45 -47.08
CA LEU A 166 -7.36 -43.43 -46.50
C LEU A 166 -6.06 -43.48 -47.30
N PRO A 167 -4.92 -43.64 -46.63
CA PRO A 167 -3.65 -43.82 -47.34
C PRO A 167 -3.71 -45.07 -48.21
N GLU A 168 -3.17 -45.00 -49.42
CA GLU A 168 -3.04 -46.17 -50.29
C GLU A 168 -2.37 -47.32 -49.55
N ALA A 169 -3.00 -48.49 -49.61
CA ALA A 169 -2.54 -49.69 -48.92
C ALA A 169 -1.30 -50.26 -49.63
N SER A 170 -0.11 -49.79 -49.26
CA SER A 170 1.13 -50.48 -49.60
C SER A 170 1.15 -51.86 -48.92
N ARG A 171 1.69 -52.88 -49.58
CA ARG A 171 1.66 -54.28 -49.08
C ARG A 171 2.24 -54.44 -47.66
N ALA A 172 3.19 -53.57 -47.29
CA ALA A 172 3.78 -53.54 -45.95
C ALA A 172 2.84 -52.98 -44.87
N ARG A 173 1.88 -52.11 -45.21
CA ARG A 173 0.96 -51.48 -44.25
C ARG A 173 -0.23 -52.34 -43.83
N ARG A 174 -0.65 -53.31 -44.66
CA ARG A 174 -1.78 -54.20 -44.32
C ARG A 174 -1.52 -55.07 -43.10
N GLN A 175 -0.25 -55.30 -42.75
CA GLN A 175 0.14 -56.14 -41.62
C GLN A 175 0.26 -55.37 -40.30
N ASP A 176 0.21 -54.03 -40.35
CA ASP A 176 0.51 -53.13 -39.23
C ASP A 176 -0.59 -52.07 -39.01
N GLN A 177 -1.72 -52.18 -39.73
CA GLN A 177 -2.85 -51.27 -39.58
C GLN A 177 -3.73 -51.74 -38.42
N PRO A 178 -4.06 -50.87 -37.45
CA PRO A 178 -4.96 -51.24 -36.36
C PRO A 178 -6.35 -51.53 -36.92
N ASP A 179 -7.01 -52.55 -36.36
CA ASP A 179 -8.36 -52.99 -36.76
C ASP A 179 -9.39 -51.86 -36.66
N LYS A 180 -9.22 -50.96 -35.68
CA LYS A 180 -10.08 -49.80 -35.43
C LYS A 180 -9.24 -48.51 -35.34
N GLN A 181 -9.70 -47.47 -36.01
CA GLN A 181 -9.07 -46.16 -36.05
C GLN A 181 -10.03 -45.08 -35.55
N PHE A 182 -9.51 -44.15 -34.75
CA PHE A 182 -10.26 -43.00 -34.28
C PHE A 182 -10.42 -41.96 -35.40
N VAL A 183 -11.64 -41.43 -35.59
CA VAL A 183 -11.92 -40.34 -36.55
C VAL A 183 -12.19 -39.03 -35.84
N PHE A 184 -13.24 -38.97 -35.00
CA PHE A 184 -13.51 -37.78 -34.19
C PHE A 184 -14.30 -38.12 -32.91
N TYR A 185 -14.29 -37.14 -31.99
CA TYR A 185 -15.08 -37.16 -30.77
C TYR A 185 -15.56 -35.75 -30.43
N LEU A 186 -16.85 -35.65 -30.09
CA LEU A 186 -17.53 -34.46 -29.66
C LEU A 186 -18.39 -34.81 -28.45
N GLY A 187 -17.96 -34.44 -27.26
CA GLY A 187 -18.69 -34.77 -26.05
C GLY A 187 -17.91 -34.40 -24.80
N ASN A 188 -18.42 -34.85 -23.66
CA ASN A 188 -17.72 -34.70 -22.39
C ASN A 188 -16.40 -35.49 -22.40
N LYS A 189 -15.39 -35.10 -21.62
CA LYS A 189 -14.18 -35.94 -21.46
C LYS A 189 -14.50 -37.30 -20.82
N ASP A 190 -15.56 -37.34 -20.03
CA ASP A 190 -16.12 -38.56 -19.46
C ASP A 190 -17.08 -39.21 -20.47
N SER A 191 -16.67 -40.35 -21.04
CA SER A 191 -17.44 -41.08 -22.06
C SER A 191 -18.70 -41.75 -21.53
N SER A 192 -18.95 -41.72 -20.22
CA SER A 192 -20.23 -42.17 -19.64
C SER A 192 -21.38 -41.18 -19.86
N LYS A 193 -21.04 -39.94 -20.26
CA LYS A 193 -21.99 -38.84 -20.51
C LYS A 193 -22.33 -38.72 -21.98
N GLU A 194 -22.99 -37.63 -22.35
CA GLU A 194 -23.39 -37.35 -23.72
C GLU A 194 -22.17 -37.13 -24.62
N PHE A 195 -22.16 -37.85 -25.74
CA PHE A 195 -21.14 -37.71 -26.76
C PHE A 195 -21.64 -38.14 -28.14
N LEU A 196 -20.91 -37.69 -29.14
CA LEU A 196 -20.96 -38.12 -30.53
C LEU A 196 -19.53 -38.45 -30.95
N GLY A 197 -19.32 -39.62 -31.52
CA GLY A 197 -17.99 -40.07 -31.95
C GLY A 197 -18.07 -40.86 -33.23
N MET A 198 -16.90 -41.06 -33.84
CA MET A 198 -16.77 -41.90 -35.02
C MET A 198 -15.45 -42.64 -35.01
N MET A 199 -15.52 -43.90 -35.41
CA MET A 199 -14.38 -44.76 -35.65
C MET A 199 -14.46 -45.35 -37.06
N LEU A 200 -13.32 -45.77 -37.58
CA LEU A 200 -13.21 -46.54 -38.81
C LEU A 200 -12.77 -47.96 -38.42
N GLU A 201 -13.53 -48.96 -38.86
CA GLU A 201 -13.20 -50.38 -38.68
C GLU A 201 -12.99 -51.01 -40.05
N GLY A 202 -11.75 -51.44 -40.33
CA GLY A 202 -11.33 -51.82 -41.68
C GLY A 202 -11.46 -50.68 -42.69
N ARG A 203 -12.57 -50.65 -43.44
CA ARG A 203 -12.90 -49.58 -44.42
C ARG A 203 -14.27 -48.94 -44.17
N ARG A 204 -14.97 -49.31 -43.09
CA ARG A 204 -16.32 -48.83 -42.80
C ARG A 204 -16.31 -47.89 -41.62
N LEU A 205 -17.08 -46.82 -41.73
CA LEU A 205 -17.25 -45.83 -40.68
C LEU A 205 -18.38 -46.26 -39.75
N HIS A 206 -18.10 -46.23 -38.46
CA HIS A 206 -19.04 -46.49 -37.39
C HIS A 206 -19.18 -45.20 -36.60
N TRP A 207 -20.40 -44.67 -36.52
CA TRP A 207 -20.68 -43.52 -35.67
C TRP A 207 -21.40 -43.98 -34.40
N LEU A 208 -20.98 -43.41 -33.28
CA LEU A 208 -21.44 -43.74 -31.94
C LEU A 208 -22.02 -42.49 -31.31
N PHE A 209 -23.16 -42.60 -30.65
CA PHE A 209 -23.73 -41.49 -29.90
C PHE A 209 -24.39 -41.94 -28.60
N ASN A 210 -24.26 -41.10 -27.58
CA ASN A 210 -24.94 -41.22 -26.29
C ASN A 210 -25.61 -39.88 -25.98
N VAL A 211 -26.90 -39.91 -25.63
CA VAL A 211 -27.70 -38.72 -25.29
C VAL A 211 -28.43 -38.86 -23.96
N GLY A 212 -27.78 -39.48 -22.98
CA GLY A 212 -28.32 -39.66 -21.63
C GLY A 212 -28.90 -41.05 -21.38
N GLY A 213 -28.42 -42.06 -22.12
CA GLY A 213 -28.87 -43.45 -22.04
C GLY A 213 -27.78 -44.40 -22.54
N ASP A 214 -28.18 -45.47 -23.22
CA ASP A 214 -27.24 -46.41 -23.83
C ASP A 214 -26.57 -45.82 -25.07
N THR A 215 -25.31 -46.19 -25.30
CA THR A 215 -24.60 -45.82 -26.52
C THR A 215 -25.16 -46.61 -27.71
N ALA A 216 -25.66 -45.89 -28.71
CA ALA A 216 -26.01 -46.46 -29.99
C ALA A 216 -24.79 -46.43 -30.92
N GLU A 217 -24.63 -47.49 -31.70
CA GLU A 217 -23.62 -47.61 -32.76
C GLU A 217 -24.34 -47.89 -34.08
N VAL A 218 -23.93 -47.20 -35.14
CA VAL A 218 -24.48 -47.38 -36.47
C VAL A 218 -23.34 -47.44 -37.48
N GLU A 219 -23.38 -48.47 -38.32
CA GLU A 219 -22.42 -48.68 -39.41
C GLU A 219 -22.89 -47.95 -40.67
N MET A 220 -21.98 -47.23 -41.33
CA MET A 220 -22.23 -46.57 -42.61
C MET A 220 -22.22 -47.62 -43.74
N GLN A 221 -23.13 -47.46 -44.71
CA GLN A 221 -23.29 -48.43 -45.80
C GLN A 221 -22.14 -48.40 -46.81
N GLU A 222 -21.48 -47.25 -46.96
CA GLU A 222 -20.43 -47.05 -47.94
C GLU A 222 -19.04 -47.27 -47.34
N ASP A 223 -18.20 -48.01 -48.07
CA ASP A 223 -16.77 -48.14 -47.77
C ASP A 223 -16.05 -46.82 -48.08
N VAL A 224 -15.13 -46.43 -47.21
CA VAL A 224 -14.20 -45.32 -47.48
C VAL A 224 -13.20 -45.76 -48.56
N GLN A 225 -13.19 -45.05 -49.68
CA GLN A 225 -12.32 -45.36 -50.80
C GLN A 225 -10.84 -45.09 -50.47
N THR A 226 -9.94 -45.91 -51.02
CA THR A 226 -8.49 -45.88 -50.80
C THR A 226 -7.71 -45.51 -52.06
N ASP A 227 -8.36 -44.85 -53.01
CA ASP A 227 -7.84 -44.44 -54.32
C ASP A 227 -7.17 -43.06 -54.31
N GLY A 228 -7.04 -42.46 -53.13
CA GLY A 228 -6.47 -41.12 -52.95
C GLY A 228 -7.50 -39.99 -53.03
N ASP A 229 -8.75 -40.29 -53.40
CA ASP A 229 -9.82 -39.31 -53.41
C ASP A 229 -10.45 -39.14 -52.02
N PHE A 230 -11.09 -37.98 -51.82
CA PHE A 230 -11.75 -37.62 -50.58
C PHE A 230 -13.20 -38.05 -50.58
N ASN A 231 -13.57 -38.87 -49.60
CA ASN A 231 -14.94 -39.32 -49.37
C ASN A 231 -15.69 -38.25 -48.56
N ASN A 232 -16.88 -37.86 -49.01
CA ASN A 232 -17.74 -36.91 -48.31
C ASN A 232 -18.60 -37.62 -47.27
N VAL A 233 -18.43 -37.28 -46.00
CA VAL A 233 -19.20 -37.84 -44.89
C VAL A 233 -20.14 -36.76 -44.36
N VAL A 234 -21.44 -37.07 -44.34
CA VAL A 234 -22.49 -36.20 -43.77
C VAL A 234 -23.25 -36.99 -42.71
N LEU A 235 -23.36 -36.39 -41.53
CA LEU A 235 -24.07 -36.95 -40.38
C LEU A 235 -25.11 -35.94 -39.93
N GLU A 236 -26.34 -36.38 -39.74
CA GLU A 236 -27.43 -35.54 -39.24
C GLU A 236 -28.17 -36.24 -38.11
N ARG A 237 -28.44 -35.51 -37.03
CA ARG A 237 -29.16 -35.99 -35.85
C ARG A 237 -29.97 -34.87 -35.25
#